data_AF-A0A0Q1FEK8-F1
#
_entry.id   AF-A0A0Q1FEK8-F1
#
_cell.length_a   1.000
_cell.length_b   1.000
_cell.length_c   1.000
_cell.angle_alpha   90.00
_cell.angle_beta   90.00
_cell.angle_gamma   90.00
#
_symmetry.space_group_name_H-M   'P 1'
#
loop_
_entity.id
_entity.type
_entity.pdbx_description
1 polymer ?
#
loop_
_entity_poly.entity_id
_entity_poly.type
_entity_poly.pdbx_seq_one_letter_code
_entity_poly.pdbx_strand_id
1 'polypeptide(L)'
;MGVKFSVYFENEALCRRVKPLLPDIPAYFELDCEEGQCEIECRWPDDPNWCDFPFPITPGTVYVFSGEGKDARCLGGNFFGRVGVMVKDHDDGETITLRIWHELLHAVDLPADDMNTSPSEWIPSPVMLFLFRLTHAVFRNYWERRYYRYLTEQLE
;
A
#
# COMPACT_ATOMS: atom_id res chain seq x y z
N MET A 1 -3.31 20.10 -0.86
CA MET A 1 -3.18 19.85 0.60
C MET A 1 -2.97 18.36 0.73
N GLY A 2 -1.96 17.91 1.49
CA GLY A 2 -1.72 16.47 1.68
C GLY A 2 -2.82 15.80 2.51
N VAL A 3 -2.86 14.47 2.45
CA VAL A 3 -3.75 13.64 3.28
C VAL A 3 -2.91 13.00 4.37
N LYS A 4 -3.33 13.19 5.61
CA LYS A 4 -2.62 12.71 6.78
C LYS A 4 -3.04 11.30 7.18
N PHE A 5 -2.05 10.46 7.46
CA PHE A 5 -2.24 9.13 8.03
C PHE A 5 -1.34 8.92 9.26
N SER A 6 -1.92 8.39 10.33
CA SER A 6 -1.16 7.86 11.46
C SER A 6 -0.75 6.41 11.19
N VAL A 7 0.54 6.12 11.29
CA VAL A 7 1.12 4.80 11.00
C VAL A 7 1.51 4.11 12.32
N TYR A 8 0.84 3.00 12.60
CA TYR A 8 1.10 2.14 13.74
C TYR A 8 1.75 0.83 13.29
N PHE A 9 2.61 0.28 14.15
CA PHE A 9 3.30 -0.97 13.90
C PHE A 9 2.93 -1.99 14.98
N GLU A 10 2.73 -3.24 14.60
CA GLU A 10 2.47 -4.34 15.56
C GLU A 10 3.60 -4.46 16.59
N ASN A 11 4.84 -4.23 16.20
CA ASN A 11 6.00 -4.31 17.09
C ASN A 11 7.15 -3.40 16.65
N GLU A 12 8.15 -3.25 17.53
CA GLU A 12 9.30 -2.37 17.30
C GLU A 12 10.18 -2.83 16.12
N ALA A 13 10.28 -4.14 15.88
CA ALA A 13 11.08 -4.66 14.78
C ALA A 13 10.51 -4.23 13.42
N LEU A 14 9.19 -4.28 13.25
CA LEU A 14 8.50 -3.76 12.07
C LEU A 14 8.68 -2.24 11.93
N CYS A 15 8.56 -1.49 13.03
CA CYS A 15 8.80 -0.05 13.01
C CYS A 15 10.22 0.27 12.50
N ARG A 16 11.25 -0.36 13.06
CA ARG A 16 12.66 -0.14 12.63
C ARG A 16 12.89 -0.51 11.16
N ARG A 17 12.19 -1.52 10.65
CA ARG A 17 12.33 -2.00 9.26
C ARG A 17 11.60 -1.12 8.25
N VAL A 18 10.36 -0.71 8.57
CA VAL A 18 9.46 -0.07 7.61
C VAL A 18 9.54 1.45 7.67
N LYS A 19 9.72 2.05 8.84
CA LYS A 19 9.81 3.51 9.00
C LYS A 19 10.83 4.19 8.08
N PRO A 20 12.04 3.63 7.85
CA PRO A 20 13.00 4.23 6.91
C PRO A 20 12.57 4.22 5.44
N LEU A 21 11.57 3.41 5.09
CA LEU A 21 11.06 3.26 3.71
C LEU A 21 9.94 4.25 3.39
N LEU A 22 9.24 4.76 4.40
CA LEU A 22 8.10 5.66 4.22
C LEU A 22 8.43 6.94 3.43
N PRO A 23 9.64 7.55 3.55
CA PRO A 23 10.02 8.70 2.72
C PRO A 23 10.07 8.44 1.20
N ASP A 24 10.07 7.18 0.75
CA ASP A 24 10.00 6.85 -0.68
C ASP A 24 8.57 6.94 -1.26
N ILE A 25 7.56 7.08 -0.38
CA ILE A 25 6.16 7.34 -0.74
C ILE A 25 5.99 8.86 -0.93
N PRO A 26 5.26 9.34 -1.95
CA PRO A 26 5.12 10.77 -2.18
C PRO A 26 4.56 11.54 -0.98
N ALA A 27 5.09 12.74 -0.76
CA ALA A 27 4.76 13.61 0.37
C ALA A 27 3.29 14.09 0.40
N TYR A 28 2.53 13.87 -0.68
CA TYR A 28 1.07 14.01 -0.67
C TYR A 28 0.44 13.19 0.47
N PHE A 29 0.99 12.00 0.75
CA PHE A 29 0.63 11.20 1.92
C PHE A 29 1.52 11.62 3.10
N GLU A 30 0.94 12.37 4.04
CA GLU A 30 1.63 12.79 5.26
C GLU A 30 1.59 11.63 6.28
N LEU A 31 2.68 10.85 6.34
CA LEU A 31 2.78 9.62 7.14
C LEU A 31 3.48 9.88 8.48
N ASP A 32 2.70 9.95 9.55
CA ASP A 32 3.20 10.16 10.91
C ASP A 32 3.27 8.83 11.67
N CYS A 33 4.47 8.38 12.03
CA CYS A 33 4.63 7.18 12.83
C CYS A 33 4.30 7.44 14.31
N GLU A 34 3.36 6.68 14.84
CA GLU A 34 2.93 6.75 16.23
C GLU A 34 3.60 5.68 17.09
N GLU A 35 3.75 5.97 18.39
CA GLU A 35 4.19 4.97 19.38
C GLU A 35 3.00 4.12 19.86
N GLY A 36 3.26 2.83 20.10
CA GLY A 36 2.25 1.88 20.58
C GLY A 36 1.45 1.21 19.45
N GLN A 37 0.28 0.67 19.81
CA GLN A 37 -0.63 -0.01 18.89
C GLN A 37 -1.96 0.76 18.79
N CYS A 38 -2.54 0.80 17.59
CA CYS A 38 -3.90 1.27 17.41
C CYS A 38 -4.91 0.17 17.76
N GLU A 39 -6.17 0.56 17.99
CA GLU A 39 -7.26 -0.40 18.07
C GLU A 39 -7.53 -1.00 16.68
N ILE A 40 -7.70 -2.33 16.65
CA ILE A 40 -7.92 -3.10 15.43
C ILE A 40 -9.19 -3.95 15.53
N GLU A 41 -9.75 -4.28 14.37
CA GLU A 41 -10.81 -5.26 14.22
C GLU A 41 -10.50 -6.21 13.07
N CYS A 42 -10.86 -7.49 13.23
CA CYS A 42 -10.84 -8.45 12.14
C CYS A 42 -12.26 -8.59 11.60
N ARG A 43 -12.43 -8.40 10.31
CA ARG A 43 -13.71 -8.50 9.61
C ARG A 43 -13.68 -9.73 8.70
N TRP A 44 -14.85 -10.31 8.41
CA TRP A 44 -15.01 -11.45 7.49
C TRP A 44 -14.30 -12.75 7.94
N PRO A 45 -14.73 -13.35 9.07
CA PRO A 45 -14.12 -14.59 9.58
C PRO A 45 -14.23 -15.79 8.62
N ASP A 46 -15.21 -15.77 7.70
CA ASP A 46 -15.43 -16.85 6.74
C ASP A 46 -14.72 -16.62 5.39
N ASP A 47 -14.09 -15.47 5.17
CA ASP A 47 -13.35 -15.18 3.93
C ASP A 47 -11.87 -15.56 4.10
N PRO A 48 -11.34 -16.55 3.36
CA PRO A 48 -9.95 -16.97 3.50
C PRO A 48 -8.92 -15.89 3.14
N ASN A 49 -9.31 -14.83 2.45
CA ASN A 49 -8.43 -13.71 2.15
C ASN A 49 -8.28 -12.77 3.35
N TRP A 50 -9.36 -12.58 4.11
CA TRP A 50 -9.47 -11.54 5.14
C TRP A 50 -9.63 -12.10 6.56
N CYS A 51 -9.82 -13.40 6.73
CA CYS A 51 -9.95 -14.03 8.04
C CYS A 51 -8.72 -13.72 8.90
N ASP A 52 -8.96 -13.16 10.09
CA ASP A 52 -7.93 -12.66 11.01
C ASP A 52 -7.03 -11.52 10.48
N PHE A 53 -7.38 -10.90 9.34
CA PHE A 53 -6.71 -9.71 8.83
C PHE A 53 -7.10 -8.49 9.68
N PRO A 54 -6.14 -7.86 10.39
CA PRO A 54 -6.41 -6.73 11.25
C PRO A 54 -6.55 -5.44 10.44
N PHE A 55 -7.70 -4.77 10.57
CA PHE A 55 -7.90 -3.41 10.11
C PHE A 55 -7.90 -2.44 11.30
N PRO A 56 -7.29 -1.24 11.19
CA PRO A 56 -7.46 -0.23 12.21
C PRO A 56 -8.92 0.26 12.23
N ILE A 57 -9.44 0.58 13.41
CA ILE A 57 -10.83 1.04 13.57
C ILE A 57 -11.01 2.51 13.15
N THR A 58 -9.97 3.32 13.28
CA THR A 58 -10.02 4.76 12.99
C THR A 58 -9.66 5.03 11.52
N PRO A 59 -10.48 5.78 10.74
CA PRO A 59 -10.10 6.27 9.42
C PRO A 59 -8.86 7.18 9.47
N GLY A 60 -8.04 7.17 8.42
CA GLY A 60 -6.75 7.88 8.42
C GLY A 60 -5.67 7.14 9.20
N THR A 61 -5.84 5.84 9.44
CA THR A 61 -4.86 5.00 10.14
C THR A 61 -4.33 3.91 9.23
N VAL A 62 -3.01 3.73 9.28
CA VAL A 62 -2.28 2.62 8.66
C VAL A 62 -1.79 1.70 9.78
N TYR A 63 -2.13 0.41 9.72
CA TYR A 63 -1.61 -0.59 10.64
C TYR A 63 -0.71 -1.58 9.89
N VAL A 64 0.55 -1.66 10.31
CA VAL A 64 1.57 -2.55 9.73
C VAL A 64 1.83 -3.73 10.67
N PHE A 65 1.69 -4.95 10.19
CA PHE A 65 1.78 -6.17 11.00
C PHE A 65 2.52 -7.30 10.28
N SER A 66 3.02 -8.29 11.03
CA SER A 66 3.87 -9.37 10.48
C SER A 66 3.07 -10.44 9.71
N GLY A 67 1.83 -10.66 10.12
CA GLY A 67 1.02 -11.79 9.64
C GLY A 67 1.33 -13.11 10.36
N GLU A 68 2.25 -13.12 11.32
CA GLU A 68 2.60 -14.33 12.06
C GLU A 68 1.38 -14.88 12.83
N GLY A 69 1.10 -16.17 12.65
CA GLY A 69 -0.05 -16.83 13.28
C GLY A 69 -1.42 -16.42 12.73
N LYS A 70 -1.48 -15.76 11.57
CA LYS A 70 -2.74 -15.36 10.91
C LYS A 70 -3.03 -16.22 9.68
N ASP A 71 -4.30 -16.53 9.45
CA ASP A 71 -4.77 -17.29 8.29
C ASP A 71 -5.03 -16.43 7.04
N ALA A 72 -5.07 -15.10 7.20
CA ALA A 72 -5.29 -14.15 6.11
C ALA A 72 -4.29 -14.34 4.96
N ARG A 73 -4.80 -14.33 3.72
CA ARG A 73 -3.98 -14.41 2.51
C ARG A 73 -3.66 -13.05 1.89
N CYS A 74 -4.49 -12.04 2.16
CA CYS A 74 -4.23 -10.68 1.70
C CYS A 74 -2.95 -10.15 2.33
N LEU A 75 -2.17 -9.41 1.54
CA LEU A 75 -0.95 -8.74 2.00
C LEU A 75 -1.19 -7.26 2.30
N GLY A 76 -2.18 -6.66 1.66
CA GLY A 76 -2.63 -5.30 1.88
C GLY A 76 -4.14 -5.26 1.77
N GLY A 77 -4.74 -4.27 2.42
CA GLY A 77 -6.12 -3.94 2.22
C GLY A 77 -6.44 -2.55 2.72
N ASN A 78 -7.47 -1.98 2.13
CA ASN A 78 -8.05 -0.72 2.55
C ASN A 78 -9.56 -0.89 2.77
N PHE A 79 -10.11 -0.09 3.67
CA PHE A 79 -11.53 -0.08 3.95
C PHE A 79 -11.94 1.27 4.56
N PHE A 80 -12.75 2.08 3.88
CA PHE A 80 -13.20 3.40 4.34
C PHE A 80 -12.06 4.29 4.91
N GLY A 81 -10.96 4.43 4.15
CA GLY A 81 -9.81 5.25 4.55
C GLY A 81 -8.94 4.63 5.65
N ARG A 82 -9.12 3.36 5.97
CA ARG A 82 -8.30 2.57 6.91
C ARG A 82 -7.42 1.64 6.11
N VAL A 83 -6.16 1.50 6.48
CA VAL A 83 -5.20 0.71 5.72
C VAL A 83 -4.57 -0.34 6.65
N GLY A 84 -4.59 -1.60 6.21
CA GLY A 84 -3.85 -2.69 6.84
C GLY A 84 -2.79 -3.21 5.89
N VAL A 85 -1.56 -3.39 6.37
CA VAL A 85 -0.45 -3.89 5.55
C VAL A 85 0.29 -4.98 6.30
N MET A 86 0.26 -6.18 5.74
CA MET A 86 1.09 -7.30 6.17
C MET A 86 2.50 -7.13 5.60
N VAL A 87 3.54 -7.35 6.42
CA VAL A 87 4.95 -7.34 6.02
C VAL A 87 5.61 -8.63 6.47
N LYS A 88 5.98 -9.48 5.50
CA LYS A 88 6.64 -10.75 5.75
C LYS A 88 8.15 -10.59 5.85
N ASP A 89 8.81 -11.51 6.52
CA ASP A 89 10.28 -11.47 6.72
C ASP A 89 11.09 -11.41 5.42
N HIS A 90 10.59 -12.01 4.34
CA HIS A 90 11.26 -12.06 3.05
C HIS A 90 10.87 -10.93 2.08
N ASP A 91 9.92 -10.06 2.44
CA ASP A 91 9.57 -8.91 1.59
C ASP A 91 10.77 -7.95 1.49
N ASP A 92 11.16 -7.57 0.27
CA ASP A 92 12.16 -6.52 0.08
C ASP A 92 11.56 -5.13 0.36
N GLY A 93 12.42 -4.13 0.57
CA GLY A 93 11.99 -2.77 0.89
C GLY A 93 11.12 -2.12 -0.19
N GLU A 94 11.40 -2.38 -1.47
CA GLU A 94 10.60 -1.81 -2.55
C GLU A 94 9.19 -2.41 -2.58
N THR A 95 9.08 -3.73 -2.41
CA THR A 95 7.79 -4.42 -2.31
C THR A 95 6.95 -3.89 -1.15
N ILE A 96 7.56 -3.63 0.02
CA ILE A 96 6.88 -3.04 1.17
C ILE A 96 6.39 -1.62 0.84
N THR A 97 7.26 -0.76 0.30
CA THR A 97 6.92 0.62 -0.07
C THR A 97 5.76 0.66 -1.06
N LEU A 98 5.82 -0.15 -2.12
CA LEU A 98 4.78 -0.19 -3.15
C LEU A 98 3.45 -0.72 -2.60
N ARG A 99 3.48 -1.70 -1.70
CA ARG A 99 2.28 -2.22 -1.05
C ARG A 99 1.60 -1.17 -0.18
N ILE A 100 2.36 -0.44 0.64
CA ILE A 100 1.82 0.65 1.46
C ILE A 100 1.24 1.75 0.55
N TRP A 101 1.97 2.16 -0.48
CA TRP A 101 1.51 3.19 -1.41
C TRP A 101 0.25 2.76 -2.17
N HIS A 102 0.17 1.51 -2.61
CA HIS A 102 -1.01 0.94 -3.27
C HIS A 102 -2.26 1.06 -2.40
N GLU A 103 -2.18 0.66 -1.13
CA GLU A 103 -3.34 0.76 -0.22
C GLU A 103 -3.69 2.21 0.14
N LEU A 104 -2.69 3.10 0.23
CA LEU A 104 -2.93 4.52 0.44
C LEU A 104 -3.67 5.17 -0.73
N LEU A 105 -3.34 4.80 -1.97
CA LEU A 105 -4.05 5.25 -3.16
C LEU A 105 -5.53 4.85 -3.11
N HIS A 106 -5.82 3.59 -2.79
CA HIS A 106 -7.19 3.15 -2.62
C HIS A 106 -7.91 3.86 -1.47
N ALA A 107 -7.20 4.17 -0.37
CA ALA A 107 -7.75 4.90 0.77
C ALA A 107 -8.18 6.34 0.42
N VAL A 108 -7.70 6.90 -0.69
CA VAL A 108 -8.10 8.20 -1.24
C VAL A 108 -8.89 8.06 -2.56
N ASP A 109 -9.54 6.91 -2.75
CA ASP A 109 -10.42 6.60 -3.89
C ASP A 109 -9.73 6.64 -5.27
N LEU A 110 -8.41 6.36 -5.33
CA LEU A 110 -7.69 6.22 -6.59
C LEU A 110 -7.57 4.76 -7.05
N PRO A 111 -7.63 4.49 -8.37
CA PRO A 111 -7.71 3.15 -8.91
C PRO A 111 -6.33 2.48 -9.03
N ALA A 112 -5.73 2.09 -7.90
CA ALA A 112 -4.38 1.52 -7.88
C ALA A 112 -4.25 0.17 -8.62
N ASP A 113 -5.36 -0.57 -8.78
CA ASP A 113 -5.41 -1.84 -9.51
C ASP A 113 -5.47 -1.67 -11.04
N ASP A 114 -5.81 -0.48 -11.55
CA ASP A 114 -6.14 -0.27 -12.96
C ASP A 114 -4.95 0.03 -13.87
N MET A 115 -3.72 -0.28 -13.44
CA MET A 115 -2.48 -0.06 -14.21
C MET A 115 -2.59 -0.59 -15.66
N ASN A 116 -3.28 -1.71 -15.85
CA ASN A 116 -3.42 -2.39 -17.14
C ASN A 116 -4.69 -2.02 -17.92
N THR A 117 -5.66 -1.35 -17.29
CA THR A 117 -7.00 -1.11 -17.87
C THR A 117 -6.91 -0.12 -19.04
N SER A 118 -6.22 1.00 -18.85
CA SER A 118 -6.03 2.04 -19.87
C SER A 118 -4.58 2.57 -19.88
N PRO A 119 -3.58 1.76 -20.28
CA PRO A 119 -2.17 2.14 -20.16
C PRO A 119 -1.78 3.36 -21.00
N SER A 120 -2.54 3.69 -22.04
CA SER A 120 -2.31 4.90 -22.84
C SER A 120 -2.68 6.20 -22.13
N GLU A 121 -3.46 6.15 -21.04
CA GLU A 121 -3.85 7.35 -20.28
C GLU A 121 -2.68 7.88 -19.43
N TRP A 122 -1.86 6.97 -18.91
CA TRP A 122 -0.78 7.31 -17.97
C TRP A 122 0.62 7.11 -18.54
N ILE A 123 0.76 6.42 -19.69
CA ILE A 123 2.04 6.29 -20.40
C ILE A 123 2.10 7.30 -21.55
N PRO A 124 2.94 8.34 -21.47
CA PRO A 124 2.88 9.47 -22.39
C PRO A 124 3.50 9.23 -23.78
N SER A 125 4.12 8.05 -24.01
CA SER A 125 4.88 7.78 -25.24
C SER A 125 4.52 6.42 -25.85
N PRO A 126 4.32 6.34 -27.18
CA PRO A 126 4.10 5.05 -27.86
C PRO A 126 5.23 4.05 -27.66
N VAL A 127 6.48 4.51 -27.59
CA VAL A 127 7.65 3.64 -27.34
C VAL A 127 7.59 3.08 -25.92
N MET A 128 7.26 3.90 -24.91
CA MET A 128 7.11 3.41 -23.55
C MET A 128 5.91 2.48 -23.40
N LEU A 129 4.80 2.75 -24.11
CA LEU A 129 3.63 1.88 -24.11
C LEU A 129 3.95 0.51 -24.71
N PHE A 130 4.74 0.49 -25.79
CA PHE A 130 5.27 -0.75 -26.35
C PHE A 130 6.14 -1.51 -25.34
N LEU A 131 7.08 -0.82 -24.68
CA LEU A 131 7.92 -1.43 -23.64
C LEU A 131 7.08 -1.97 -22.48
N PHE A 132 6.10 -1.22 -21.99
CA PHE A 132 5.17 -1.66 -20.94
C PHE A 132 4.48 -2.96 -21.31
N ARG A 133 3.88 -3.02 -22.51
CA ARG A 133 3.18 -4.23 -22.98
C ARG A 133 4.09 -5.46 -23.00
N LEU A 134 5.38 -5.30 -23.30
CA LEU A 134 6.36 -6.39 -23.29
C LEU A 134 6.88 -6.76 -21.90
N THR A 135 6.95 -5.79 -20.98
CA THR A 135 7.80 -5.90 -19.77
C THR A 135 7.04 -5.83 -18.46
N HIS A 136 5.77 -5.40 -18.44
CA HIS A 136 5.02 -5.15 -17.20
C HIS A 136 4.92 -6.35 -16.27
N ALA A 137 4.84 -7.57 -16.81
CA ALA A 137 4.77 -8.78 -15.98
C ALA A 137 6.10 -9.07 -15.25
N VAL A 138 7.24 -8.75 -15.86
CA VAL A 138 8.58 -9.04 -15.32
C VAL A 138 9.10 -7.89 -14.48
N PHE A 139 8.85 -6.66 -14.93
CA PHE A 139 9.29 -5.42 -14.29
C PHE A 139 8.13 -4.73 -13.58
N ARG A 140 7.29 -5.51 -12.90
CA ARG A 140 6.05 -5.06 -12.26
C ARG A 140 6.28 -3.85 -11.35
N ASN A 141 7.21 -3.96 -10.40
CA ASN A 141 7.52 -2.89 -9.44
C ASN A 141 7.90 -1.56 -10.12
N TYR A 142 8.68 -1.63 -11.22
CA TYR A 142 9.06 -0.44 -11.99
C TYR A 142 7.83 0.26 -12.59
N TRP A 143 6.90 -0.51 -13.16
CA TRP A 143 5.70 0.05 -13.77
C TRP A 143 4.67 0.49 -12.72
N GLU A 144 4.49 -0.25 -11.63
CA GLU A 144 3.65 0.13 -10.50
C GLU A 144 4.12 1.46 -9.91
N ARG A 145 5.43 1.62 -9.65
CA ARG A 145 5.99 2.89 -9.16
C ARG A 145 5.68 4.07 -10.08
N ARG A 146 5.74 3.87 -11.40
CA ARG A 146 5.40 4.93 -12.38
C ARG A 146 3.91 5.23 -12.40
N TYR A 147 3.08 4.19 -12.38
CA TYR A 147 1.62 4.33 -12.38
C TYR A 147 1.13 5.02 -11.10
N TYR A 148 1.61 4.60 -9.94
CA TYR A 148 1.25 5.20 -8.65
C TYR A 148 1.69 6.66 -8.57
N ARG A 149 2.85 7.00 -9.15
CA ARG A 149 3.28 8.39 -9.27
C ARG A 149 2.30 9.21 -10.11
N TYR A 150 1.97 8.74 -11.31
CA TYR A 150 0.97 9.38 -12.15
C TYR A 150 -0.37 9.60 -11.42
N LEU A 151 -0.84 8.58 -10.69
CA LEU A 151 -2.06 8.67 -9.90
C LEU A 151 -1.96 9.74 -8.80
N THR A 152 -0.83 9.78 -8.08
CA THR A 152 -0.62 10.73 -6.98
C THR A 152 -0.48 12.16 -7.49
N GLU A 153 0.18 12.37 -8.64
CA GLU A 153 0.31 13.68 -9.30
C GLU A 153 -1.04 14.30 -9.70
N GLN A 154 -2.12 13.52 -9.81
CA GLN A 154 -3.47 14.05 -10.06
C GLN A 154 -4.13 14.67 -8.83
N LEU A 155 -3.56 14.45 -7.64
CA LEU A 155 -4.07 14.97 -6.37
C LEU A 155 -3.33 16.22 -5.89
N GLU A 156 -2.19 16.55 -6.52
CA GLU A 156 -1.36 17.73 -6.23
C GLU A 156 -1.85 18.99 -6.98
#